data_AF-A0AAD2JDS2-F1
#
_entry.id   AF-A0AAD2JDS2-F1
#
_cell.length_a   1.000
_cell.length_b   1.000
_cell.length_c   1.000
_cell.angle_alpha   90.00
_cell.angle_beta   90.00
_cell.angle_gamma   90.00
#
_symmetry.space_group_name_H-M   'P 1'
#
loop_
_entity.id
_entity.type
_entity.pdbx_description
1 polymer ?
#
loop_
_entity_poly.entity_id
_entity_poly.type
_entity_poly.pdbx_seq_one_letter_code
_entity_poly.pdbx_strand_id
1 'polypeptide(L)' 'MEMPRPMLLCHGNPTWSFMYHNIVVALRDRLRCIAPDDLDFGFSKRPAGFSCKIHEHLPKWWASWSLT' A
#
# COMPACT_ATOMS: atom_id res chain seq x y z
N MET A 1 11.70 18.51 17.14
CA MET A 1 12.45 17.57 16.29
C MET A 1 11.41 16.87 15.42
N GLU A 2 11.31 17.23 14.13
CA GLU A 2 10.30 16.67 13.22
C GLU A 2 10.64 15.21 12.93
N MET A 3 9.67 14.31 13.08
CA MET A 3 9.86 12.92 12.67
C MET A 3 9.88 12.85 11.14
N PRO A 4 10.87 12.18 10.52
CA PRO A 4 10.93 12.05 9.07
C PRO A 4 9.68 11.32 8.57
N ARG A 5 9.05 11.86 7.50
CA ARG A 5 7.89 11.25 6.88
C ARG A 5 8.30 9.94 6.19
N PRO A 6 7.67 8.79 6.51
CA PRO A 6 8.00 7.53 5.85
C PRO A 6 7.51 7.54 4.40
N MET A 7 8.17 6.74 3.56
CA MET A 7 7.76 6.48 2.19
C MET A 7 7.00 5.15 2.13
N LEU A 8 5.73 5.21 1.71
CA LEU A 8 4.90 4.04 1.45
C LEU A 8 5.09 3.58 -0.01
N LEU A 9 5.38 2.30 -0.19
CA LEU A 9 5.61 1.67 -1.50
C LEU A 9 4.49 0.65 -1.74
N CYS A 10 3.50 1.03 -2.55
CA CYS A 10 2.35 0.17 -2.87
C CYS A 10 2.57 -0.56 -4.19
N HIS A 11 2.54 -1.89 -4.16
CA HIS A 11 2.67 -2.71 -5.36
C HIS A 11 1.36 -2.76 -6.16
N GLY A 12 1.43 -3.29 -7.40
CA GLY A 12 0.26 -3.59 -8.22
C GLY A 12 -0.02 -5.10 -8.31
N ASN A 13 -1.07 -5.48 -9.03
CA ASN A 13 -1.39 -6.87 -9.37
C ASN A 13 -0.68 -7.25 -10.69
N PRO A 14 0.02 -8.40 -10.83
CA PRO A 14 0.16 -9.53 -9.90
C PRO A 14 1.51 -9.59 -9.17
N THR A 15 1.82 -8.56 -8.39
CA THR A 15 3.13 -8.40 -7.74
C THR A 15 3.01 -8.30 -6.21
N TRP A 16 4.12 -8.06 -5.51
CA TRP A 16 4.22 -8.03 -4.06
C TRP A 16 5.41 -7.17 -3.63
N SER A 17 5.54 -6.90 -2.32
CA SER A 17 6.52 -5.97 -1.74
C SER A 17 7.97 -6.24 -2.13
N PHE A 18 8.33 -7.49 -2.46
CA PHE A 18 9.69 -7.87 -2.84
C PHE A 18 10.21 -7.12 -4.07
N MET A 19 9.32 -6.64 -4.96
CA MET A 19 9.70 -5.77 -6.08
C MET A 19 10.53 -4.56 -5.63
N TYR A 20 10.25 -4.03 -4.44
CA TYR A 20 10.91 -2.85 -3.90
C TYR A 20 12.24 -3.13 -3.20
N HIS A 21 12.74 -4.37 -3.18
CA HIS A 21 13.95 -4.72 -2.44
C HIS A 21 15.13 -3.78 -2.74
N ASN A 22 15.45 -3.58 -4.03
CA ASN A 22 16.56 -2.71 -4.44
C ASN A 22 16.30 -1.23 -4.11
N ILE A 23 15.04 -0.78 -4.17
CA ILE A 23 14.65 0.59 -3.81
C ILE A 23 14.84 0.81 -2.30
N VAL A 24 14.42 -0.15 -1.48
CA VAL A 24 14.61 -0.10 -0.02
C VAL A 24 16.10 -0.07 0.32
N VAL A 25 16.91 -0.94 -0.29
CA VAL A 25 18.37 -0.96 -0.08
C VAL A 25 19.01 0.39 -0.44
N ALA A 26 18.60 1.00 -1.56
CA ALA A 26 19.15 2.28 -2.00
C ALA A 26 18.73 3.48 -1.13
N LEU A 27 17.57 3.42 -0.46
CA LEU A 27 16.98 4.56 0.24
C LEU A 27 17.00 4.47 1.77
N ARG A 28 17.30 3.30 2.36
CA ARG A 28 17.18 3.06 3.81
C ARG A 28 17.98 4.00 4.71
N ASP A 29 19.08 4.57 4.21
CA ASP A 29 19.93 5.50 4.98
C ASP A 29 19.37 6.93 5.00
N ARG A 30 18.36 7.23 4.18
CA ARG A 30 17.77 8.56 4.01
C ARG A 30 16.29 8.60 4.40
N LEU A 31 15.58 7.50 4.17
CA LEU A 31 14.14 7.43 4.32
C LEU A 31 13.76 6.11 5.00
N ARG A 32 12.73 6.18 5.85
CA ARG A 32 12.03 4.99 6.32
C ARG A 32 11.10 4.50 5.21
N CYS A 33 11.48 3.44 4.52
CA CYS A 33 10.62 2.77 3.53
C CYS A 33 9.69 1.77 4.21
N ILE A 34 8.42 1.74 3.81
CA ILE A 34 7.41 0.78 4.24
C ILE A 34 6.76 0.21 2.98
N ALA A 35 6.91 -1.10 2.76
CA ALA A 35 6.35 -1.81 1.61
C ALA A 35 5.48 -2.98 2.09
N PRO A 36 4.18 -2.76 2.39
CA PRO A 36 3.27 -3.83 2.77
C PRO A 36 2.88 -4.67 1.54
N ASP A 37 2.51 -5.93 1.78
CA ASP A 37 1.80 -6.74 0.79
C ASP A 37 0.29 -6.49 0.91
N ASP A 38 -0.39 -6.28 -0.22
CA ASP A 38 -1.85 -6.29 -0.31
C ASP A 38 -2.42 -7.65 0.11
N LEU A 39 -3.70 -7.68 0.50
CA LEU A 39 -4.36 -8.91 0.92
C LEU A 39 -4.36 -9.96 -0.19
N ASP A 40 -3.99 -11.19 0.18
CA ASP A 40 -3.77 -12.35 -0.70
C ASP A 40 -2.52 -12.29 -1.58
N PHE A 41 -1.65 -11.29 -1.39
CA PHE A 41 -0.33 -11.24 -2.00
C PHE A 41 0.78 -11.49 -0.97
N GLY A 42 1.90 -12.02 -1.45
CA GLY A 42 3.08 -12.27 -0.63
C GLY A 42 2.76 -13.08 0.63
N PHE A 43 3.07 -12.50 1.79
CA PHE A 43 2.80 -13.13 3.09
C PHE A 43 1.57 -12.54 3.81
N SER A 44 0.83 -11.62 3.16
CA SER A 44 -0.39 -11.01 3.71
C SER A 44 -1.62 -11.87 3.43
N LYS A 45 -2.07 -12.61 4.45
CA LYS A 45 -3.31 -13.39 4.35
C LYS A 45 -4.53 -12.52 4.61
N ARG A 46 -5.55 -12.63 3.74
CA ARG A 46 -6.84 -12.01 3.97
C ARG A 46 -7.61 -12.65 5.15
N PRO A 47 -8.13 -11.85 6.09
CA PRO A 47 -9.03 -12.34 7.13
C PRO A 47 -10.33 -12.91 6.54
N ALA A 48 -10.90 -13.93 7.19
CA ALA A 48 -12.19 -14.48 6.77
C ALA A 48 -13.29 -13.41 6.81
N GLY A 49 -14.12 -13.36 5.77
CA GLY A 49 -15.21 -12.38 5.64
C GLY A 49 -14.78 -10.98 5.19
N PHE A 50 -13.47 -10.72 5.01
CA PHE A 50 -13.00 -9.47 4.42
C PHE A 50 -13.09 -9.54 2.89
N SER A 51 -13.77 -8.58 2.27
CA SER A 51 -13.88 -8.48 0.81
C SER A 51 -12.89 -7.43 0.30
N CYS A 52 -12.36 -7.60 -0.92
CA CYS A 52 -11.40 -6.68 -1.54
C CYS A 52 -12.00 -5.94 -2.74
N LYS A 53 -13.33 -5.84 -2.81
CA LYS A 53 -13.98 -5.14 -3.90
C LYS A 53 -13.77 -3.64 -3.75
N ILE A 54 -13.29 -3.01 -4.81
CA ILE A 54 -12.94 -1.58 -4.83
C ILE A 54 -14.08 -0.71 -4.27
N HIS A 55 -15.33 -0.93 -4.67
CA HIS A 55 -16.47 -0.12 -4.24
C HIS A 55 -16.77 -0.20 -2.73
N GLU A 56 -16.32 -1.23 -2.03
CA GLU A 56 -16.54 -1.40 -0.59
C GLU A 56 -15.48 -0.60 0.22
N HIS A 57 -14.34 -0.29 -0.39
CA HIS A 57 -13.21 0.43 0.24
C HIS A 57 -13.00 1.84 -0.29
N LEU A 58 -13.70 2.22 -1.37
CA LEU A 58 -13.69 3.59 -1.84
C LEU A 58 -14.34 4.49 -0.77
N PRO A 59 -13.67 5.57 -0.37
CA PRO A 59 -14.24 6.48 0.59
C PRO A 59 -15.53 7.09 0.02
N LYS A 60 -16.58 7.15 0.83
CA LYS A 60 -17.90 7.64 0.41
C LYS A 60 -17.86 9.08 -0.15
N TRP A 61 -16.86 9.87 0.24
CA TRP A 61 -16.65 11.21 -0.32
C TRP A 61 -16.15 11.20 -1.76
N TRP A 62 -15.50 10.14 -2.27
CA TRP A 62 -15.05 10.06 -3.67
C TRP A 62 -16.21 10.26 -4.66
N ALA A 63 -17.38 9.67 -4.36
CA ALA A 63 -18.59 9.85 -5.16
C ALA A 63 -19.10 11.31 -5.18
N SER A 64 -18.77 12.10 -4.16
CA SER A 64 -19.14 13.52 -4.07
C SER A 64 -18.30 14.41 -5.00
N TRP A 65 -17.12 13.99 -5.43
CA TRP A 65 -16.21 14.78 -6.27
C TRP A 65 -16.30 14.45 -7.77
N SER A 66 -17.02 13.39 -8.14
CA SER A 66 -17.18 13.00 -9.56
C SER A 66 -18.43 13.59 -10.23
N LEU A 67 -19.19 14.44 -9.53
CA LEU A 67 -20.41 15.10 -10.03
C LEU A 67 -20.29 16.64 -10.07
N THR A 68 -19.07 17.19 -10.03
CA THR A 68 -18.80 18.62 -10.25
C THR A 68 -17.80 18.81 -11.38
#